data_AF-A0A920QV70-F1
#
_entry.id   AF-A0A920QV70-F1
#
_cell.length_a   1.000
_cell.length_b   1.000
_cell.length_c   1.000
_cell.angle_alpha   90.00
_cell.angle_beta   90.00
_cell.angle_gamma   90.00
#
_symmetry.space_group_name_H-M   'P 1'
#
loop_
_entity.id
_entity.type
_entity.pdbx_description
1 polymer ?
#
loop_
_entity_poly.entity_id
_entity_poly.type
_entity_poly.pdbx_seq_one_letter_code
_entity_poly.pdbx_strand_id
1 'polypeptide(L)'
;MITVTGERRHVVALDPETGELLWSYSEPKTARYEYSMRKGYGKGIAYADIDGRGVVFIATPGFFLHAIDAETGQHLENWGTHVPIEGFPETGVVDLLPPLIEDWGPWIESGEDYDPYYGLPLELGYITASSPPIVVNGTLVVGNSAEQGYNQTRIENVPGDILAFDASTGRFRWKFNVIPRPGEFGHETWLSDAWQWTGDVSSWAPLSSDPTLGLVYVPTNGPTIDFYGGFHPGDNLFGTSLIALDVETGEREWHFQMVHHDIWNYDTPTAPILMDVTVEGRDVPGVFQVTKQSFVYSFNRETGEPIWPIEEQPVPQSRVPGERLSPTQPYPTKPAPFDIQGRTADDLIDYTPEIERVALEFAQNNNLLVPLFNPPTYVGDPDLVVPARVCPGGGGGANITGHQWRTQSTGCFLLIPRVRAQPPILHRPTSRR
;
A
#
# COMPACT_ATOMS: atom_id res chain seq x y z
N MET A 1 9.99 -26.47 -2.32
CA MET A 1 9.15 -25.25 -2.49
C MET A 1 8.69 -24.79 -1.12
N ILE A 2 8.85 -23.50 -0.78
CA ILE A 2 8.33 -22.93 0.48
C ILE A 2 7.29 -21.86 0.14
N THR A 3 6.14 -21.88 0.81
CA THR A 3 5.05 -20.95 0.55
C THR A 3 4.16 -20.76 1.78
N VAL A 4 3.16 -19.88 1.67
CA VAL A 4 2.17 -19.57 2.70
C VAL A 4 0.78 -20.05 2.30
N THR A 5 -0.01 -20.50 3.27
CA THR A 5 -1.35 -21.05 3.04
C THR A 5 -2.32 -20.79 4.19
N GLY A 6 -3.62 -20.98 3.92
CA GLY A 6 -4.71 -20.93 4.88
C GLY A 6 -4.99 -19.55 5.47
N GLU A 7 -5.89 -19.51 6.46
CA GLU A 7 -6.37 -18.26 7.08
C GLU A 7 -5.37 -17.64 8.07
N ARG A 8 -4.37 -18.41 8.52
CA ARG A 8 -3.42 -18.01 9.55
C ARG A 8 -1.99 -17.78 9.05
N ARG A 9 -1.81 -17.61 7.73
CA ARG A 9 -0.47 -17.47 7.12
C ARG A 9 0.47 -18.60 7.53
N HIS A 10 0.00 -19.83 7.36
CA HIS A 10 0.79 -21.03 7.64
C HIS A 10 1.92 -21.14 6.64
N VAL A 11 3.17 -21.22 7.10
CA VAL A 11 4.31 -21.49 6.21
C VAL A 11 4.43 -22.98 6.04
N VAL A 12 4.58 -23.43 4.80
CA VAL A 12 4.76 -24.84 4.46
C VAL A 12 5.96 -25.00 3.53
N ALA A 13 6.78 -26.01 3.81
CA ALA A 13 7.81 -26.49 2.90
C ALA A 13 7.40 -27.84 2.34
N LEU A 14 7.38 -27.93 1.01
CA LEU A 14 7.03 -29.13 0.26
C LEU A 14 8.20 -29.56 -0.61
N ASP A 15 8.39 -30.86 -0.76
CA ASP A 15 9.19 -31.40 -1.85
C ASP A 15 8.53 -31.03 -3.20
N PRO A 16 9.22 -30.36 -4.13
CA PRO A 16 8.61 -29.90 -5.37
C PRO A 16 8.35 -31.03 -6.38
N GLU A 17 9.00 -32.18 -6.27
CA GLU A 17 8.81 -33.33 -7.18
C GLU A 17 7.63 -34.21 -6.72
N THR A 18 7.53 -34.45 -5.41
CA THR A 18 6.55 -35.38 -4.84
C THR A 18 5.34 -34.70 -4.23
N GLY A 19 5.47 -33.43 -3.83
CA GLY A 19 4.47 -32.70 -3.05
C GLY A 19 4.44 -33.09 -1.57
N GLU A 20 5.40 -33.87 -1.08
CA GLU A 20 5.49 -34.28 0.32
C GLU A 20 5.75 -33.08 1.25
N LEU A 21 5.04 -33.03 2.38
CA LEU A 21 5.26 -32.01 3.41
C LEU A 21 6.55 -32.30 4.19
N LEU A 22 7.53 -31.40 4.08
CA LEU A 22 8.78 -31.48 4.81
C LEU A 22 8.64 -30.90 6.22
N TRP A 23 8.10 -29.68 6.31
CA TRP A 23 7.80 -29.02 7.58
C TRP A 23 6.72 -27.96 7.38
N SER A 24 6.09 -27.54 8.48
CA SER A 24 5.15 -26.42 8.49
C SER A 24 5.25 -25.62 9.78
N TYR A 25 5.02 -24.32 9.69
CA TYR A 25 4.96 -23.42 10.82
C TYR A 25 3.66 -22.61 10.80
N SER A 26 3.13 -22.33 12.00
CA SER A 26 1.97 -21.47 12.21
C SER A 26 2.21 -20.62 13.44
N GLU A 27 1.97 -19.31 13.36
CA GLU A 27 2.02 -18.47 14.55
C GLU A 27 1.05 -18.99 15.63
N PRO A 28 1.46 -18.98 16.91
CA PRO A 28 0.55 -19.18 18.03
C PRO A 28 -0.65 -18.22 17.97
N LYS A 29 -1.74 -18.53 18.67
CA LYS A 29 -2.90 -17.64 18.68
C LYS A 29 -2.58 -16.41 19.53
N THR A 30 -2.80 -15.23 18.96
CA THR A 30 -2.64 -13.94 19.63
C THR A 30 -3.94 -13.14 19.50
N ALA A 31 -4.24 -12.26 20.45
CA ALA A 31 -5.38 -11.34 20.27
C ALA A 31 -5.18 -10.47 19.01
N ARG A 32 -3.93 -10.12 18.70
CA ARG A 32 -3.55 -9.35 17.50
C ARG A 32 -3.95 -10.02 16.19
N TYR A 33 -3.76 -11.33 16.09
CA TYR A 33 -4.28 -12.09 14.96
C TYR A 33 -5.82 -12.05 14.91
N GLU A 34 -6.49 -12.22 16.05
CA GLU A 34 -7.96 -12.35 16.09
C GLU A 34 -8.70 -11.10 15.62
N TYR A 35 -8.19 -9.90 15.90
CA TYR A 35 -8.79 -8.66 15.36
C TYR A 35 -8.24 -8.25 13.99
N SER A 36 -7.28 -8.99 13.41
CA SER A 36 -6.72 -8.62 12.11
C SER A 36 -7.74 -8.75 10.97
N MET A 37 -7.85 -7.70 10.13
CA MET A 37 -8.71 -7.67 8.94
C MET A 37 -7.99 -8.08 7.66
N ARG A 38 -6.66 -8.27 7.72
CA ARG A 38 -5.82 -8.78 6.63
C ARG A 38 -5.34 -10.21 6.93
N LYS A 39 -6.23 -11.02 7.49
CA LYS A 39 -6.06 -12.47 7.66
C LYS A 39 -5.91 -13.16 6.30
N GLY A 40 -5.46 -14.41 6.33
CA GLY A 40 -5.21 -15.18 5.12
C GLY A 40 -3.74 -15.48 4.87
N TYR A 41 -3.51 -16.09 3.72
CA TYR A 41 -2.20 -16.56 3.29
C TYR A 41 -1.22 -15.42 2.98
N GLY A 42 -1.68 -14.18 2.79
CA GLY A 42 -0.82 -13.05 2.47
C GLY A 42 -0.29 -13.11 1.02
N LYS A 43 0.85 -12.47 0.75
CA LYS A 43 1.41 -12.36 -0.62
C LYS A 43 2.74 -13.08 -0.81
N GLY A 44 3.09 -14.02 0.08
CA GLY A 44 4.30 -14.83 -0.04
C GLY A 44 5.20 -14.79 1.19
N ILE A 45 6.46 -15.14 0.96
CA ILE A 45 7.56 -15.15 1.93
C ILE A 45 8.74 -14.36 1.37
N ALA A 46 9.65 -13.92 2.23
CA ALA A 46 10.98 -13.50 1.81
C ALA A 46 11.97 -14.65 2.07
N TYR A 47 13.00 -14.76 1.22
CA TYR A 47 14.08 -15.72 1.38
C TYR A 47 15.42 -15.02 1.22
N ALA A 48 16.39 -15.38 2.06
CA ALA A 48 17.78 -14.98 1.89
C ALA A 48 18.73 -16.12 2.29
N ASP A 49 19.92 -16.11 1.71
CA ASP A 49 21.05 -16.88 2.23
C ASP A 49 21.80 -16.01 3.24
N ILE A 50 21.95 -16.50 4.48
CA ILE A 50 22.68 -15.83 5.55
C ILE A 50 23.75 -16.80 6.02
N ASP A 51 25.01 -16.45 5.77
CA ASP A 51 26.19 -17.26 6.14
C ASP A 51 26.12 -18.73 5.66
N GLY A 52 25.56 -18.96 4.45
CA GLY A 52 25.41 -20.29 3.87
C GLY A 52 24.20 -21.07 4.39
N ARG A 53 23.31 -20.41 5.15
CA ARG A 53 22.04 -20.97 5.62
C ARG A 53 20.88 -20.26 4.92
N GLY A 54 19.97 -21.03 4.33
CA GLY A 54 18.72 -20.51 3.80
C GLY A 54 17.77 -20.09 4.92
N VAL A 55 17.28 -18.85 4.87
CA VAL A 55 16.38 -18.28 5.87
C VAL A 55 15.13 -17.74 5.21
N VAL A 56 13.99 -18.08 5.77
CA VAL A 56 12.66 -17.62 5.38
C VAL A 56 12.20 -16.56 6.37
N PHE A 57 11.79 -15.40 5.86
CA PHE A 57 11.18 -14.34 6.66
C PHE A 57 9.71 -14.17 6.35
N ILE A 58 8.90 -14.03 7.39
CA ILE A 58 7.47 -13.72 7.28
C ILE A 58 7.08 -12.62 8.26
N ALA A 59 6.26 -11.68 7.81
CA ALA A 59 5.49 -10.80 8.68
C ALA A 59 4.08 -11.39 8.82
N THR A 60 3.57 -11.52 10.04
CA THR A 60 2.29 -12.20 10.34
C THR A 60 1.12 -11.21 10.45
N PRO A 61 -0.15 -11.65 10.41
CA PRO A 61 -1.28 -10.75 10.64
C PRO A 61 -1.26 -10.17 12.05
N GLY A 62 -0.63 -10.88 12.99
CA GLY A 62 -0.33 -10.37 14.32
C GLY A 62 0.70 -9.26 14.31
N PHE A 63 1.38 -8.92 13.21
CA PHE A 63 2.46 -7.93 13.15
C PHE A 63 3.74 -8.36 13.89
N PHE A 64 4.06 -9.65 13.82
CA PHE A 64 5.35 -10.20 14.25
C PHE A 64 6.18 -10.59 13.01
N LEU A 65 7.48 -10.44 13.11
CA LEU A 65 8.44 -10.84 12.09
C LEU A 65 9.16 -12.12 12.55
N HIS A 66 9.08 -13.19 11.76
CA HIS A 66 9.72 -14.46 12.08
C HIS A 66 10.86 -14.76 11.11
N ALA A 67 11.96 -15.28 11.62
CA ALA A 67 13.06 -15.86 10.86
C ALA A 67 13.10 -17.37 11.08
N ILE A 68 12.92 -18.13 10.00
CA ILE A 68 12.77 -19.58 10.02
C ILE A 68 13.82 -20.20 9.11
N ASP A 69 14.53 -21.21 9.60
CA ASP A 69 15.49 -21.98 8.83
C ASP A 69 14.77 -22.76 7.71
N ALA A 70 15.21 -22.56 6.48
CA ALA A 70 14.52 -23.05 5.29
C ALA A 70 14.51 -24.58 5.18
N GLU A 71 15.48 -25.27 5.79
CA GLU A 71 15.61 -26.72 5.72
C GLU A 71 14.81 -27.41 6.83
N THR A 72 14.87 -26.86 8.05
CA THR A 72 14.34 -27.51 9.26
C THR A 72 12.96 -26.99 9.68
N GLY A 73 12.58 -25.78 9.27
CA GLY A 73 11.36 -25.12 9.73
C GLY A 73 11.44 -24.61 11.18
N GLN A 74 12.63 -24.60 11.79
CA GLN A 74 12.86 -24.07 13.13
C GLN A 74 13.19 -22.58 13.10
N HIS A 75 12.83 -21.86 14.16
CA HIS A 75 13.23 -20.46 14.32
C HIS A 75 14.74 -20.34 14.50
N LEU A 76 15.32 -19.27 13.95
CA LEU A 76 16.75 -19.02 14.05
C LEU A 76 17.18 -18.72 15.50
N GLU A 77 18.11 -19.50 16.00
CA GLU A 77 18.81 -19.21 17.25
C GLU A 77 19.56 -17.87 17.17
N ASN A 78 19.54 -17.11 18.27
CA ASN A 78 20.21 -15.80 18.41
C ASN A 78 19.75 -14.72 17.41
N TRP A 79 18.58 -14.89 16.80
CA TRP A 79 17.97 -13.88 15.95
C TRP A 79 16.76 -13.23 16.66
N GLY A 80 16.59 -11.93 16.50
CA GLY A 80 15.48 -11.18 17.10
C GLY A 80 15.52 -11.16 18.63
N THR A 81 14.35 -11.21 19.25
CA THR A 81 14.17 -11.10 20.71
C THR A 81 13.14 -12.12 21.21
N HIS A 82 13.21 -12.48 22.49
CA HIS A 82 12.15 -13.25 23.12
C HIS A 82 10.87 -12.42 23.24
N VAL A 83 9.77 -12.93 22.68
CA VAL A 83 8.43 -12.35 22.82
C VAL A 83 7.67 -13.18 23.86
N PRO A 84 7.32 -12.62 25.04
CA PRO A 84 6.79 -13.38 26.18
C PRO A 84 5.30 -13.75 26.01
N ILE A 85 4.97 -14.42 24.92
CA ILE A 85 3.65 -14.96 24.61
C ILE A 85 3.72 -16.49 24.63
N GLU A 86 2.77 -17.14 25.27
CA GLU A 86 2.71 -18.59 25.32
C GLU A 86 2.74 -19.22 23.90
N GLY A 87 3.69 -20.14 23.69
CA GLY A 87 3.87 -20.83 22.42
C GLY A 87 4.78 -20.12 21.42
N PHE A 88 5.20 -18.87 21.67
CA PHE A 88 6.26 -18.25 20.89
C PHE A 88 7.61 -18.92 21.19
N PRO A 89 8.51 -18.99 20.20
CA PRO A 89 9.86 -19.51 20.41
C PRO A 89 10.71 -18.55 21.27
N GLU A 90 11.77 -19.08 21.87
CA GLU A 90 12.74 -18.29 22.66
C GLU A 90 13.50 -17.24 21.81
N THR A 91 13.68 -17.52 20.52
CA THR A 91 14.38 -16.67 19.54
C THR A 91 13.76 -16.81 18.16
N GLY A 92 14.23 -16.02 17.19
CA GLY A 92 13.79 -16.02 15.80
C GLY A 92 12.51 -15.21 15.54
N VAL A 93 12.16 -14.31 16.46
CA VAL A 93 10.99 -13.43 16.34
C VAL A 93 11.35 -11.99 16.71
N VAL A 94 10.76 -11.03 16.01
CA VAL A 94 10.76 -9.62 16.38
C VAL A 94 9.32 -9.16 16.48
N ASP A 95 8.98 -8.48 17.58
CA ASP A 95 7.74 -7.72 17.68
C ASP A 95 7.93 -6.37 16.97
N LEU A 96 7.13 -6.13 15.94
CA LEU A 96 7.26 -4.94 15.10
C LEU A 96 6.59 -3.70 15.72
N LEU A 97 5.68 -3.89 16.69
CA LEU A 97 4.94 -2.78 17.29
C LEU A 97 5.83 -1.83 18.11
N PRO A 98 6.69 -2.29 19.04
CA PRO A 98 7.47 -1.39 19.88
C PRO A 98 8.30 -0.34 19.10
N PRO A 99 9.17 -0.70 18.13
CA PRO A 99 9.93 0.30 17.38
C PRO A 99 9.05 1.20 16.49
N LEU A 100 7.85 0.74 16.12
CA LEU A 100 6.90 1.56 15.37
C LEU A 100 6.35 2.72 16.22
N ILE A 101 5.94 2.43 17.46
CA ILE A 101 5.13 3.35 18.28
C ILE A 101 5.88 4.05 19.40
N GLU A 102 7.12 3.66 19.71
CA GLU A 102 7.87 4.17 20.87
C GLU A 102 8.02 5.70 20.91
N ASP A 103 7.96 6.35 19.76
CA ASP A 103 8.06 7.80 19.59
C ASP A 103 6.76 8.43 19.03
N TRP A 104 5.67 7.67 18.96
CA TRP A 104 4.38 8.13 18.44
C TRP A 104 3.57 8.80 19.54
N GLY A 105 3.21 10.07 19.33
CA GLY A 105 2.54 10.93 20.32
C GLY A 105 1.33 10.30 21.00
N PRO A 106 0.30 9.83 20.25
CA PRO A 106 -0.87 9.18 20.83
C PRO A 106 -0.56 7.98 21.74
N TRP A 107 0.47 7.19 21.41
CA TRP A 107 0.90 6.08 22.27
C TRP A 107 1.55 6.60 23.56
N ILE A 108 2.49 7.55 23.46
CA ILE A 108 3.16 8.15 24.62
C ILE A 108 2.14 8.81 25.56
N GLU A 109 1.17 9.53 25.01
CA GLU A 109 0.14 10.24 25.76
C GLU A 109 -0.86 9.30 26.43
N SER A 110 -1.07 8.09 25.89
CA SER A 110 -1.95 7.09 26.50
C SER A 110 -1.45 6.66 27.89
N GLY A 111 -0.13 6.63 28.08
CA GLY A 111 0.50 6.17 29.32
C GLY A 111 0.24 4.69 29.64
N GLU A 112 -0.22 3.91 28.67
CA GLU A 112 -0.49 2.47 28.79
C GLU A 112 0.81 1.66 28.83
N ASP A 113 0.80 0.56 29.59
CA ASP A 113 1.90 -0.41 29.58
C ASP A 113 1.79 -1.32 28.35
N TYR A 114 2.92 -1.55 27.65
CA TYR A 114 2.93 -2.40 26.47
C TYR A 114 2.76 -3.89 26.83
N ASP A 115 1.70 -4.52 26.33
CA ASP A 115 1.49 -5.97 26.38
C ASP A 115 1.60 -6.56 24.96
N PRO A 116 2.60 -7.44 24.67
CA PRO A 116 2.78 -8.00 23.33
C PRO A 116 1.62 -8.87 22.85
N TYR A 117 0.82 -9.45 23.76
CA TYR A 117 -0.33 -10.30 23.40
C TYR A 117 -1.50 -9.49 22.83
N TYR A 118 -1.77 -8.32 23.42
CA TYR A 118 -2.83 -7.41 22.99
C TYR A 118 -2.34 -6.39 21.96
N GLY A 119 -1.09 -5.93 22.08
CA GLY A 119 -0.49 -4.88 21.27
C GLY A 119 -1.08 -3.51 21.59
N LEU A 120 -1.47 -2.79 20.53
CA LEU A 120 -2.06 -1.46 20.64
C LEU A 120 -3.55 -1.53 21.00
N PRO A 121 -4.04 -0.64 21.88
CA PRO A 121 -5.47 -0.40 22.04
C PRO A 121 -6.09 0.02 20.71
N LEU A 122 -7.20 -0.64 20.32
CA LEU A 122 -7.88 -0.36 19.05
C LEU A 122 -8.50 1.04 19.02
N GLU A 123 -8.63 1.69 20.17
CA GLU A 123 -9.06 3.08 20.28
C GLU A 123 -8.01 4.06 19.73
N LEU A 124 -6.72 3.71 19.78
CA LEU A 124 -5.63 4.50 19.22
C LEU A 124 -5.44 4.21 17.73
N GLY A 125 -5.61 2.96 17.33
CA GLY A 125 -5.54 2.57 15.93
C GLY A 125 -5.30 1.08 15.73
N TYR A 126 -5.04 0.71 14.47
CA TYR A 126 -4.89 -0.67 14.05
C TYR A 126 -3.79 -0.81 13.00
N ILE A 127 -2.95 -1.84 13.14
CA ILE A 127 -1.92 -2.19 12.16
C ILE A 127 -1.77 -3.72 12.04
N THR A 128 -1.36 -4.16 10.86
CA THR A 128 -1.12 -5.56 10.52
C THR A 128 -0.12 -5.67 9.36
N ALA A 129 0.17 -6.87 8.89
CA ALA A 129 0.97 -7.10 7.69
C ALA A 129 0.20 -7.98 6.71
N SER A 130 0.25 -7.64 5.42
CA SER A 130 -0.36 -8.43 4.34
C SER A 130 0.62 -8.87 3.24
N SER A 131 1.84 -8.35 3.26
CA SER A 131 2.91 -8.69 2.31
C SER A 131 4.12 -9.22 3.07
N PRO A 132 4.98 -10.03 2.40
CA PRO A 132 6.26 -10.39 2.98
C PRO A 132 7.16 -9.15 3.09
N PRO A 133 8.17 -9.17 3.98
CA PRO A 133 9.27 -8.22 3.94
C PRO A 133 10.13 -8.45 2.69
N ILE A 134 11.15 -7.61 2.49
CA ILE A 134 12.18 -7.81 1.46
C ILE A 134 13.56 -7.76 2.10
N VAL A 135 14.46 -8.64 1.66
CA VAL A 135 15.87 -8.63 2.10
C VAL A 135 16.72 -8.02 0.98
N VAL A 136 17.48 -6.99 1.30
CA VAL A 136 18.33 -6.26 0.35
C VAL A 136 19.64 -5.93 1.06
N ASN A 137 20.76 -6.39 0.53
CA ASN A 137 22.11 -6.11 1.06
C ASN A 137 22.30 -6.40 2.56
N GLY A 138 21.60 -7.40 3.11
CA GLY A 138 21.67 -7.75 4.54
C GLY A 138 20.72 -6.93 5.43
N THR A 139 19.91 -6.06 4.84
CA THR A 139 18.84 -5.33 5.53
C THR A 139 17.47 -5.89 5.15
N LEU A 140 16.64 -6.16 6.15
CA LEU A 140 15.28 -6.68 6.05
C LEU A 140 14.29 -5.53 6.24
N VAL A 141 13.64 -5.11 5.15
CA VAL A 141 12.69 -3.99 5.13
C VAL A 141 11.27 -4.52 5.19
N VAL A 142 10.47 -3.97 6.11
CA VAL A 142 9.15 -4.47 6.48
C VAL A 142 8.11 -3.37 6.23
N GLY A 143 7.24 -3.61 5.25
CA GLY A 143 6.01 -2.84 5.07
C GLY A 143 4.90 -3.31 6.01
N ASN A 144 3.76 -2.62 5.97
CA ASN A 144 2.64 -2.89 6.87
C ASN A 144 1.30 -2.71 6.13
N SER A 145 0.21 -2.80 6.86
CA SER A 145 -1.15 -2.63 6.33
C SER A 145 -2.07 -2.19 7.47
N ALA A 146 -3.14 -1.49 7.13
CA ALA A 146 -4.24 -1.20 8.06
C ALA A 146 -5.55 -1.92 7.64
N GLU A 147 -6.62 -1.61 8.37
CA GLU A 147 -7.99 -1.89 7.96
C GLU A 147 -8.21 -1.29 6.56
N GLN A 148 -8.98 -1.96 5.70
CA GLN A 148 -9.28 -1.39 4.39
C GLN A 148 -9.94 -0.02 4.55
N GLY A 149 -9.44 1.01 3.86
CA GLY A 149 -9.86 2.41 4.09
C GLY A 149 -11.36 2.68 3.94
N TYR A 150 -12.05 1.89 3.12
CA TYR A 150 -13.51 1.92 2.97
C TYR A 150 -14.31 1.27 4.11
N ASN A 151 -13.66 0.62 5.07
CA ASN A 151 -14.27 0.09 6.30
C ASN A 151 -13.93 0.94 7.53
N GLN A 152 -12.91 1.82 7.44
CA GLN A 152 -12.47 2.64 8.55
C GLN A 152 -13.58 3.59 9.00
N THR A 153 -13.86 3.58 10.30
CA THR A 153 -14.93 4.39 10.94
C THR A 153 -14.39 5.49 11.85
N ARG A 154 -13.07 5.54 12.04
CA ARG A 154 -12.36 6.51 12.86
C ARG A 154 -11.39 7.29 11.99
N ILE A 155 -11.07 8.49 12.43
CA ILE A 155 -10.12 9.38 11.76
C ILE A 155 -8.70 9.13 12.31
N GLU A 156 -8.62 8.64 13.54
CA GLU A 156 -7.41 8.23 14.24
C GLU A 156 -6.93 6.86 13.79
N ASN A 157 -5.62 6.71 13.53
CA ASN A 157 -5.01 5.42 13.23
C ASN A 157 -3.48 5.47 13.43
N VAL A 158 -2.84 4.30 13.44
CA VAL A 158 -1.38 4.17 13.49
C VAL A 158 -0.78 4.54 12.13
N PRO A 159 0.29 5.36 12.08
CA PRO A 159 1.02 5.60 10.84
C PRO A 159 1.65 4.32 10.27
N GLY A 160 1.64 4.21 8.95
CA GLY A 160 2.15 3.10 8.16
C GLY A 160 3.67 3.15 7.98
N ASP A 161 4.41 3.52 9.02
CA ASP A 161 5.86 3.71 8.98
C ASP A 161 6.62 2.43 8.56
N ILE A 162 7.72 2.61 7.82
CA ILE A 162 8.52 1.50 7.30
C ILE A 162 9.64 1.19 8.28
N LEU A 163 9.78 -0.08 8.62
CA LEU A 163 10.79 -0.56 9.57
C LEU A 163 11.86 -1.36 8.84
N ALA A 164 13.10 -1.25 9.30
CA ALA A 164 14.18 -2.08 8.83
C ALA A 164 14.96 -2.73 9.97
N PHE A 165 15.42 -3.95 9.69
CA PHE A 165 16.15 -4.78 10.63
C PHE A 165 17.39 -5.38 9.95
N ASP A 166 18.40 -5.70 10.72
CA ASP A 166 19.52 -6.50 10.27
C ASP A 166 19.05 -7.92 9.95
N ALA A 167 19.22 -8.39 8.72
CA ALA A 167 18.71 -9.68 8.29
C ALA A 167 19.38 -10.85 9.04
N SER A 168 20.64 -10.70 9.47
CA SER A 168 21.40 -11.75 10.15
C SER A 168 21.09 -11.87 11.65
N THR A 169 20.61 -10.79 12.28
CA THR A 169 20.42 -10.74 13.74
C THR A 169 19.03 -10.31 14.20
N GLY A 170 18.20 -9.75 13.33
CA GLY A 170 16.89 -9.20 13.69
C GLY A 170 16.97 -7.90 14.50
N ARG A 171 18.16 -7.29 14.63
CA ARG A 171 18.32 -6.00 15.32
C ARG A 171 17.67 -4.88 14.52
N PHE A 172 16.92 -4.02 15.18
CA PHE A 172 16.38 -2.79 14.58
C PHE A 172 17.49 -1.92 14.01
N ARG A 173 17.27 -1.38 12.81
CA ARG A 173 18.22 -0.49 12.12
C ARG A 173 17.67 0.93 12.03
N TRP A 174 16.54 1.09 11.37
CA TRP A 174 15.93 2.40 11.15
C TRP A 174 14.41 2.29 10.97
N LYS A 175 13.75 3.43 11.15
CA LYS A 175 12.34 3.66 10.84
C LYS A 175 12.23 4.88 9.92
N PHE A 176 11.42 4.76 8.89
CA PHE A 176 11.02 5.90 8.05
C PHE A 176 9.60 6.33 8.40
N ASN A 177 9.44 7.57 8.86
CA ASN A 177 8.15 8.18 9.16
C ASN A 177 7.44 8.52 7.85
N VAL A 178 6.39 7.77 7.51
CA VAL A 178 5.67 7.97 6.23
C VAL A 178 4.71 9.16 6.31
N ILE A 179 4.19 9.45 7.51
CA ILE A 179 3.55 10.72 7.83
C ILE A 179 4.63 11.64 8.42
N PRO A 180 5.08 12.68 7.69
CA PRO A 180 6.20 13.50 8.11
C PRO A 180 5.89 14.34 9.35
N ARG A 181 6.80 14.30 10.30
CA ARG A 181 6.78 15.07 11.55
C ARG A 181 7.35 16.48 11.34
N PRO A 182 7.12 17.43 12.27
CA PRO A 182 7.69 18.77 12.18
C PRO A 182 9.21 18.75 11.94
N GLY A 183 9.66 19.35 10.84
CA GLY A 183 11.06 19.40 10.42
C GLY A 183 11.45 18.34 9.37
N GLU A 184 10.60 17.37 9.11
CA GLU A 184 10.77 16.37 8.04
C GLU A 184 10.20 16.89 6.71
N PHE A 185 10.72 16.40 5.60
CA PHE A 185 10.26 16.77 4.26
C PHE A 185 8.80 16.36 4.05
N GLY A 186 7.97 17.26 3.52
CA GLY A 186 6.58 17.00 3.18
C GLY A 186 5.61 17.31 4.32
N HIS A 187 6.11 17.64 5.53
CA HIS A 187 5.27 18.02 6.66
C HIS A 187 4.38 19.23 6.33
N GLU A 188 4.90 20.18 5.55
CA GLU A 188 4.19 21.38 5.11
C GLU A 188 2.97 21.08 4.23
N THR A 189 2.85 19.85 3.70
CA THR A 189 1.69 19.41 2.91
C THR A 189 0.51 18.94 3.77
N TRP A 190 0.70 18.83 5.09
CA TRP A 190 -0.38 18.58 6.06
C TRP A 190 -0.83 19.91 6.63
N LEU A 191 -1.95 20.44 6.13
CA LEU A 191 -2.43 21.79 6.46
C LEU A 191 -3.27 21.84 7.74
N SER A 192 -3.22 20.78 8.55
CA SER A 192 -3.83 20.66 9.87
C SER A 192 -2.95 19.80 10.78
N ASP A 193 -3.29 19.75 12.07
CA ASP A 193 -2.65 18.86 13.04
C ASP A 193 -3.03 17.38 12.88
N ALA A 194 -3.68 16.99 11.77
CA ALA A 194 -4.10 15.61 11.52
C ALA A 194 -2.94 14.62 11.53
N TRP A 195 -1.73 15.07 11.12
CA TRP A 195 -0.50 14.26 11.14
C TRP A 195 -0.19 13.64 12.52
N GLN A 196 -0.72 14.21 13.61
CA GLN A 196 -0.46 13.72 14.98
C GLN A 196 -1.23 12.44 15.31
N TRP A 197 -2.44 12.30 14.78
CA TRP A 197 -3.40 11.27 15.22
C TRP A 197 -3.95 10.42 14.08
N THR A 198 -3.91 10.91 12.84
CA THR A 198 -4.26 10.09 11.68
C THR A 198 -3.12 9.13 11.34
N GLY A 199 -3.41 8.18 10.46
CA GLY A 199 -2.47 7.10 10.15
C GLY A 199 -2.77 6.46 8.81
N ASP A 200 -2.61 5.15 8.77
CA ASP A 200 -2.52 4.39 7.52
C ASP A 200 -1.35 4.92 6.68
N VAL A 201 -1.52 5.28 5.41
CA VAL A 201 -0.37 5.53 4.50
C VAL A 201 0.58 4.32 4.49
N SER A 202 0.01 3.13 4.59
CA SER A 202 0.69 1.84 4.62
C SER A 202 1.18 1.38 3.24
N SER A 203 2.33 0.70 3.24
CA SER A 203 2.82 -0.07 2.08
C SER A 203 2.31 -1.50 2.12
N TRP A 204 1.03 -1.68 1.82
CA TRP A 204 0.40 -3.00 1.82
C TRP A 204 0.75 -3.85 0.59
N ALA A 205 1.17 -3.25 -0.52
CA ALA A 205 1.70 -3.98 -1.67
C ALA A 205 3.12 -4.51 -1.40
N PRO A 206 3.59 -5.56 -2.10
CA PRO A 206 4.98 -5.99 -1.96
C PRO A 206 5.95 -4.88 -2.40
N LEU A 207 7.10 -4.82 -1.73
CA LEU A 207 8.18 -3.89 -2.04
C LEU A 207 8.99 -4.38 -3.25
N SER A 208 9.82 -3.52 -3.80
CA SER A 208 10.86 -3.89 -4.78
C SER A 208 12.16 -3.18 -4.46
N SER A 209 13.29 -3.64 -5.02
CA SER A 209 14.59 -3.07 -4.70
C SER A 209 15.58 -3.21 -5.85
N ASP A 210 16.57 -2.32 -5.87
CA ASP A 210 17.78 -2.45 -6.66
C ASP A 210 18.98 -2.62 -5.71
N PRO A 211 19.45 -3.86 -5.48
CA PRO A 211 20.60 -4.11 -4.61
C PRO A 211 21.89 -3.42 -5.07
N THR A 212 22.04 -3.12 -6.37
CA THR A 212 23.24 -2.46 -6.90
C THR A 212 23.28 -0.99 -6.49
N LEU A 213 22.11 -0.34 -6.48
CA LEU A 213 21.95 1.04 -6.02
C LEU A 213 21.80 1.16 -4.51
N GLY A 214 21.50 0.04 -3.83
CA GLY A 214 21.19 0.06 -2.40
C GLY A 214 19.82 0.66 -2.11
N LEU A 215 18.87 0.62 -3.05
CA LEU A 215 17.57 1.25 -2.91
C LEU A 215 16.44 0.25 -2.72
N VAL A 216 15.49 0.61 -1.86
CA VAL A 216 14.18 -0.04 -1.75
C VAL A 216 13.08 0.94 -2.18
N TYR A 217 12.13 0.45 -2.97
CA TYR A 217 11.00 1.19 -3.52
C TYR A 217 9.72 0.80 -2.79
N VAL A 218 9.10 1.79 -2.15
CA VAL A 218 7.97 1.64 -1.23
C VAL A 218 6.73 2.32 -1.83
N PRO A 219 5.75 1.54 -2.35
CA PRO A 219 4.46 2.06 -2.80
C PRO A 219 3.48 2.23 -1.60
N THR A 220 2.88 3.41 -1.42
CA THR A 220 1.97 3.71 -0.29
C THR A 220 0.51 3.89 -0.72
N ASN A 221 -0.43 3.69 0.21
CA ASN A 221 -1.83 4.12 0.04
C ASN A 221 -2.07 5.55 0.55
N GLY A 222 -3.31 6.01 0.48
CA GLY A 222 -3.73 7.28 1.07
C GLY A 222 -3.84 7.23 2.60
N PRO A 223 -4.08 8.38 3.25
CA PRO A 223 -4.37 8.45 4.68
C PRO A 223 -5.67 7.72 5.07
N THR A 224 -5.88 7.57 6.37
CA THR A 224 -7.13 7.03 6.95
C THR A 224 -8.38 7.61 6.26
N ILE A 225 -9.35 6.75 5.93
CA ILE A 225 -10.62 6.97 5.22
C ILE A 225 -10.45 7.28 3.72
N ASP A 226 -10.72 6.26 2.91
CA ASP A 226 -10.51 6.27 1.46
C ASP A 226 -11.33 7.30 0.66
N PHE A 227 -12.42 7.83 1.21
CA PHE A 227 -13.44 8.59 0.44
C PHE A 227 -13.81 9.94 1.05
N TYR A 228 -13.07 10.40 2.07
CA TYR A 228 -13.26 11.71 2.69
C TYR A 228 -12.00 12.13 3.46
N GLY A 229 -11.45 13.28 3.12
CA GLY A 229 -10.22 13.84 3.68
C GLY A 229 -10.36 15.23 4.30
N GLY A 230 -11.58 15.73 4.50
CA GLY A 230 -11.83 17.07 5.07
C GLY A 230 -11.27 17.31 6.49
N PHE A 231 -10.73 16.29 7.16
CA PHE A 231 -10.00 16.43 8.43
C PHE A 231 -8.48 16.53 8.27
N HIS A 232 -7.93 16.14 7.12
CA HIS A 232 -6.50 16.23 6.77
C HIS A 232 -6.30 17.07 5.48
N PRO A 233 -6.69 18.36 5.42
CA PRO A 233 -6.49 19.17 4.22
C PRO A 233 -5.00 19.22 3.80
N GLY A 234 -4.78 19.33 2.48
CA GLY A 234 -3.45 19.40 1.87
C GLY A 234 -3.09 18.16 1.06
N ASP A 235 -1.92 18.13 0.43
CA ASP A 235 -1.55 17.02 -0.45
C ASP A 235 -1.24 15.73 0.32
N ASN A 236 -0.96 15.84 1.63
CA ASN A 236 -0.76 14.72 2.54
C ASN A 236 0.40 13.79 2.16
N LEU A 237 1.58 14.33 1.85
CA LEU A 237 2.77 13.50 1.61
C LEU A 237 3.09 12.64 2.84
N PHE A 238 3.46 11.36 2.72
CA PHE A 238 3.71 10.59 1.49
C PHE A 238 2.54 9.67 1.09
N GLY A 239 1.31 10.16 1.15
CA GLY A 239 0.11 9.49 0.64
C GLY A 239 0.20 9.15 -0.85
N THR A 240 -0.26 7.95 -1.22
CA THR A 240 -0.37 7.46 -2.61
C THR A 240 0.88 7.78 -3.45
N SER A 241 2.03 7.39 -2.91
CA SER A 241 3.35 7.75 -3.41
C SER A 241 4.20 6.51 -3.72
N LEU A 242 5.22 6.69 -4.55
CA LEU A 242 6.35 5.78 -4.68
C LEU A 242 7.54 6.45 -4.02
N ILE A 243 8.08 5.83 -2.98
CA ILE A 243 9.20 6.36 -2.20
C ILE A 243 10.43 5.47 -2.45
N ALA A 244 11.57 6.08 -2.79
CA ALA A 244 12.86 5.39 -2.83
C ALA A 244 13.64 5.72 -1.57
N LEU A 245 13.99 4.69 -0.80
CA LEU A 245 14.77 4.80 0.43
C LEU A 245 16.13 4.12 0.23
N ASP A 246 17.19 4.72 0.75
CA ASP A 246 18.45 4.03 0.97
C ASP A 246 18.24 2.89 1.97
N VAL A 247 18.64 1.69 1.59
CA VAL A 247 18.32 0.48 2.37
C VAL A 247 19.08 0.43 3.69
N GLU A 248 20.28 1.01 3.77
CA GLU A 248 21.11 0.92 4.98
C GLU A 248 20.70 1.96 6.03
N THR A 249 20.26 3.13 5.61
CA THR A 249 19.99 4.29 6.47
C THR A 249 18.50 4.63 6.63
N GLY A 250 17.66 4.23 5.66
CA GLY A 250 16.26 4.64 5.59
C GLY A 250 16.06 6.08 5.11
N GLU A 251 17.12 6.76 4.65
CA GLU A 251 17.04 8.11 4.12
C GLU A 251 16.28 8.14 2.80
N ARG A 252 15.44 9.18 2.61
CA ARG A 252 14.66 9.37 1.38
C ARG A 252 15.53 9.95 0.28
N GLU A 253 15.86 9.14 -0.71
CA GLU A 253 16.57 9.57 -1.92
C GLU A 253 15.65 10.40 -2.83
N TRP A 254 14.51 9.83 -3.20
CA TRP A 254 13.50 10.50 -4.00
C TRP A 254 12.11 9.92 -3.72
N HIS A 255 11.08 10.63 -4.15
CA HIS A 255 9.71 10.12 -4.16
C HIS A 255 8.92 10.78 -5.29
N PHE A 256 7.78 10.17 -5.64
CA PHE A 256 6.77 10.80 -6.48
C PHE A 256 5.38 10.49 -5.94
N GLN A 257 4.55 11.52 -5.75
CA GLN A 257 3.16 11.37 -5.33
C GLN A 257 2.25 11.25 -6.56
N MET A 258 1.52 10.13 -6.66
CA MET A 258 0.67 9.81 -7.81
C MET A 258 -0.78 10.30 -7.66
N VAL A 259 -1.20 10.63 -6.44
CA VAL A 259 -2.49 11.28 -6.17
C VAL A 259 -2.28 12.31 -5.07
N HIS A 260 -2.56 13.57 -5.38
CA HIS A 260 -2.60 14.63 -4.39
C HIS A 260 -3.91 14.53 -3.62
N HIS A 261 -3.85 14.47 -2.28
CA HIS A 261 -5.04 14.39 -1.43
C HIS A 261 -5.98 13.23 -1.84
N ASP A 262 -5.52 11.98 -1.70
CA ASP A 262 -6.27 10.80 -2.16
C ASP A 262 -7.55 10.58 -1.35
N ILE A 263 -8.68 10.61 -2.05
CA ILE A 263 -10.04 10.34 -1.56
C ILE A 263 -10.82 9.46 -2.56
N TRP A 264 -10.11 8.65 -3.35
CA TRP A 264 -10.70 7.79 -4.39
C TRP A 264 -10.40 6.31 -4.19
N ASN A 265 -9.67 5.94 -3.13
CA ASN A 265 -9.10 4.61 -2.96
C ASN A 265 -8.17 4.25 -4.14
N TYR A 266 -7.34 5.21 -4.57
CA TYR A 266 -6.37 5.03 -5.65
C TYR A 266 -4.98 4.64 -5.15
N ASP A 267 -4.95 3.92 -4.02
CA ASP A 267 -3.73 3.32 -3.50
C ASP A 267 -2.97 2.49 -4.54
N THR A 268 -1.66 2.37 -4.36
CA THR A 268 -0.76 1.67 -5.26
C THR A 268 -0.71 0.18 -4.90
N PRO A 269 -1.37 -0.71 -5.67
CA PRO A 269 -1.67 -2.06 -5.18
C PRO A 269 -0.61 -3.08 -5.61
N THR A 270 0.45 -2.65 -6.30
CA THR A 270 1.41 -3.54 -6.97
C THR A 270 2.85 -3.15 -6.68
N ALA A 271 3.71 -4.16 -6.70
CA ALA A 271 5.15 -3.97 -6.54
C ALA A 271 5.71 -3.18 -7.74
N PRO A 272 6.59 -2.19 -7.52
CA PRO A 272 7.25 -1.46 -8.60
C PRO A 272 8.08 -2.41 -9.48
N ILE A 273 7.97 -2.31 -10.80
CA ILE A 273 8.72 -3.19 -11.71
C ILE A 273 10.01 -2.50 -12.14
N LEU A 274 11.15 -3.13 -11.87
CA LEU A 274 12.46 -2.64 -12.32
C LEU A 274 12.82 -3.27 -13.68
N MET A 275 13.12 -2.42 -14.65
CA MET A 275 13.65 -2.84 -15.93
C MET A 275 14.34 -1.69 -16.66
N ASP A 276 15.38 -2.01 -17.42
CA ASP A 276 16.01 -1.05 -18.31
C ASP A 276 15.18 -0.91 -19.60
N VAL A 277 15.02 0.32 -20.07
CA VAL A 277 14.32 0.63 -21.32
C VAL A 277 15.16 1.52 -22.21
N THR A 278 15.06 1.34 -23.52
CA THR A 278 15.67 2.25 -24.48
C THR A 278 14.68 3.33 -24.88
N VAL A 279 14.99 4.59 -24.57
CA VAL A 279 14.17 5.77 -24.91
C VAL A 279 15.02 6.69 -25.77
N GLU A 280 14.55 6.98 -26.98
CA GLU A 280 15.28 7.82 -27.96
C GLU A 280 16.73 7.36 -28.21
N GLY A 281 16.95 6.04 -28.17
CA GLY A 281 18.27 5.43 -28.37
C GLY A 281 19.20 5.45 -27.16
N ARG A 282 18.72 5.87 -25.97
CA ARG A 282 19.47 5.81 -24.71
C ARG A 282 18.85 4.77 -23.79
N ASP A 283 19.69 3.96 -23.16
CA ASP A 283 19.25 3.04 -22.12
C ASP A 283 19.02 3.82 -20.82
N VAL A 284 17.85 3.62 -20.23
CA VAL A 284 17.40 4.26 -19.01
C VAL A 284 17.10 3.16 -17.98
N PRO A 285 17.73 3.19 -16.80
CA PRO A 285 17.41 2.26 -15.73
C PRO A 285 16.03 2.63 -15.16
N GLY A 286 14.99 1.90 -15.54
CA GLY A 286 13.61 2.24 -15.22
C GLY A 286 13.05 1.55 -13.98
N VAL A 287 12.14 2.25 -13.30
CA VAL A 287 11.17 1.70 -12.35
C VAL A 287 9.77 2.14 -12.77
N PHE A 288 8.84 1.19 -12.79
CA PHE A 288 7.50 1.38 -13.34
C PHE A 288 6.45 1.01 -12.30
N GLN A 289 5.65 1.98 -11.89
CA GLN A 289 4.56 1.81 -10.95
C GLN A 289 3.24 1.81 -11.69
N VAL A 290 2.59 0.65 -11.68
CA VAL A 290 1.27 0.48 -12.29
C VAL A 290 0.21 0.66 -11.20
N THR A 291 -0.86 1.37 -11.54
CA THR A 291 -1.78 1.89 -10.52
C THR A 291 -3.25 1.61 -10.83
N LYS A 292 -4.12 1.88 -9.84
CA LYS A 292 -5.57 1.76 -9.99
C LYS A 292 -6.15 2.75 -10.98
N GLN A 293 -5.50 3.90 -11.20
CA GLN A 293 -5.91 4.90 -12.19
C GLN A 293 -5.75 4.43 -13.64
N SER A 294 -5.31 3.20 -13.89
CA SER A 294 -4.98 2.70 -15.24
C SER A 294 -3.74 3.37 -15.88
N PHE A 295 -2.88 3.97 -15.05
CA PHE A 295 -1.61 4.56 -15.46
C PHE A 295 -0.41 3.65 -15.16
N VAL A 296 0.67 3.86 -15.92
CA VAL A 296 2.01 3.36 -15.59
C VAL A 296 2.93 4.56 -15.39
N TYR A 297 3.16 4.93 -14.14
CA TYR A 297 4.14 5.95 -13.79
C TYR A 297 5.54 5.39 -13.99
N SER A 298 6.39 6.11 -14.71
CA SER A 298 7.66 5.57 -15.23
C SER A 298 8.80 6.52 -14.89
N PHE A 299 9.76 6.07 -14.09
CA PHE A 299 10.85 6.89 -13.58
C PHE A 299 12.21 6.25 -13.86
N ASN A 300 13.24 7.08 -13.99
CA ASN A 300 14.60 6.60 -13.76
C ASN A 300 14.70 6.15 -12.30
N ARG A 301 15.05 4.88 -12.07
CA ARG A 301 15.04 4.28 -10.73
C ARG A 301 16.13 4.81 -9.80
N GLU A 302 17.18 5.41 -10.34
CA GLU A 302 18.26 6.06 -9.58
C GLU A 302 17.83 7.44 -9.08
N THR A 303 17.23 8.25 -9.95
CA THR A 303 17.02 9.69 -9.69
C THR A 303 15.58 10.07 -9.37
N GLY A 304 14.60 9.20 -9.70
CA GLY A 304 13.18 9.52 -9.62
C GLY A 304 12.68 10.43 -10.75
N GLU A 305 13.55 10.83 -11.69
CA GLU A 305 13.14 11.68 -12.82
C GLU A 305 12.16 10.93 -13.73
N PRO A 306 11.03 11.53 -14.13
CA PRO A 306 10.11 10.91 -15.07
C PRO A 306 10.79 10.58 -16.41
N ILE A 307 10.60 9.35 -16.90
CA ILE A 307 11.09 8.93 -18.23
C ILE A 307 10.35 9.69 -19.34
N TRP A 308 9.07 9.96 -19.13
CA TRP A 308 8.22 10.76 -20.00
C TRP A 308 7.51 11.84 -19.18
N PRO A 309 7.07 12.95 -19.81
CA PRO A 309 6.37 14.02 -19.12
C PRO A 309 5.16 13.51 -18.33
N ILE A 310 5.00 14.05 -17.12
CA ILE A 310 3.81 13.93 -16.30
C ILE A 310 3.24 15.33 -16.16
N GLU A 311 2.00 15.52 -16.62
CA GLU A 311 1.37 16.85 -16.69
C GLU A 311 0.35 17.01 -15.57
N GLU A 312 0.38 18.17 -14.90
CA GLU A 312 -0.67 18.55 -13.96
C GLU A 312 -1.92 18.98 -14.72
N GLN A 313 -3.02 18.24 -14.55
CA GLN A 313 -4.29 18.55 -15.19
C GLN A 313 -5.36 18.97 -14.16
N PRO A 314 -6.16 20.01 -14.44
CA PRO A 314 -7.28 20.37 -13.59
C PRO A 314 -8.28 19.24 -13.43
N VAL A 315 -8.75 19.01 -12.20
CA VAL A 315 -9.77 18.00 -11.88
C VAL A 315 -10.99 18.64 -11.21
N PRO A 316 -12.18 18.01 -11.29
CA PRO A 316 -13.36 18.53 -10.60
C PRO A 316 -13.13 18.64 -9.09
N GLN A 317 -13.64 19.71 -8.52
CA GLN A 317 -13.45 20.01 -7.10
C GLN A 317 -14.62 19.47 -6.27
N SER A 318 -14.33 19.07 -5.03
CA SER A 318 -15.35 18.55 -4.12
C SER A 318 -16.35 19.62 -3.71
N ARG A 319 -17.61 19.19 -3.57
CA ARG A 319 -18.69 19.98 -2.96
C ARG A 319 -19.02 19.52 -1.54
N VAL A 320 -18.35 18.46 -1.06
CA VAL A 320 -18.57 17.91 0.27
C VAL A 320 -18.10 18.93 1.30
N PRO A 321 -18.94 19.33 2.28
CA PRO A 321 -18.54 20.29 3.29
C PRO A 321 -17.28 19.87 4.04
N GLY A 322 -16.31 20.80 4.14
CA GLY A 322 -15.01 20.55 4.79
C GLY A 322 -13.95 19.94 3.88
N GLU A 323 -14.35 19.31 2.77
CA GLU A 323 -13.43 18.68 1.82
C GLU A 323 -12.68 19.71 0.97
N ARG A 324 -11.37 19.51 0.77
CA ARG A 324 -10.50 20.42 0.02
C ARG A 324 -9.52 19.62 -0.83
N LEU A 325 -9.91 19.38 -2.07
CA LEU A 325 -9.08 18.66 -3.03
C LEU A 325 -7.95 19.54 -3.58
N SER A 326 -6.91 18.88 -4.09
CA SER A 326 -5.93 19.55 -4.94
C SER A 326 -6.60 20.07 -6.23
N PRO A 327 -6.23 21.27 -6.72
CA PRO A 327 -6.75 21.80 -7.98
C PRO A 327 -6.41 20.95 -9.20
N THR A 328 -5.27 20.24 -9.15
CA THR A 328 -4.74 19.44 -10.24
C THR A 328 -4.35 18.04 -9.76
N GLN A 329 -4.15 17.13 -10.71
CA GLN A 329 -3.58 15.80 -10.47
C GLN A 329 -2.54 15.49 -11.56
N PRO A 330 -1.58 14.59 -11.27
CA PRO A 330 -0.57 14.18 -12.25
C PRO A 330 -1.14 13.22 -13.30
N TYR A 331 -0.87 13.49 -14.57
CA TYR A 331 -1.24 12.65 -15.71
C TYR A 331 0.01 12.26 -16.51
N PRO A 332 0.50 11.01 -16.42
CA PRO A 332 1.62 10.57 -17.24
C PRO A 332 1.21 10.51 -18.71
N THR A 333 2.06 11.05 -19.58
CA THR A 333 1.80 11.09 -21.03
C THR A 333 2.08 9.75 -21.71
N LYS A 334 2.95 8.92 -21.12
CA LYS A 334 3.32 7.60 -21.64
C LYS A 334 3.66 6.61 -20.51
N PRO A 335 3.47 5.30 -20.75
CA PRO A 335 2.70 4.74 -21.87
C PRO A 335 1.23 5.17 -21.82
N ALA A 336 0.50 4.95 -22.92
CA ALA A 336 -0.94 5.22 -22.92
C ALA A 336 -1.64 4.46 -21.78
N PRO A 337 -2.73 4.99 -21.21
CA PRO A 337 -3.52 4.28 -20.22
C PRO A 337 -3.86 2.87 -20.69
N PHE A 338 -3.67 1.88 -19.82
CA PHE A 338 -3.84 0.47 -20.21
C PHE A 338 -5.29 -0.04 -20.05
N ASP A 339 -6.15 0.79 -19.45
CA ASP A 339 -7.56 0.50 -19.23
C ASP A 339 -8.33 1.83 -19.09
N ILE A 340 -9.64 1.75 -18.87
CA ILE A 340 -10.57 2.88 -18.78
C ILE A 340 -10.13 3.92 -17.73
N GLN A 341 -10.37 5.20 -18.02
CA GLN A 341 -10.14 6.34 -17.15
C GLN A 341 -11.34 7.28 -17.19
N GLY A 342 -12.20 7.22 -16.18
CA GLY A 342 -13.52 7.84 -16.20
C GLY A 342 -14.54 7.02 -16.98
N ARG A 343 -15.62 7.66 -17.41
CA ARG A 343 -16.62 7.12 -18.33
C ARG A 343 -17.08 8.23 -19.27
N THR A 344 -17.00 7.97 -20.55
CA THR A 344 -17.35 8.86 -21.65
C THR A 344 -18.48 8.27 -22.48
N ALA A 345 -18.93 8.98 -23.52
CA ALA A 345 -19.93 8.47 -24.45
C ALA A 345 -19.43 7.22 -25.20
N ASP A 346 -18.12 7.13 -25.46
CA ASP A 346 -17.49 6.01 -26.18
C ASP A 346 -17.52 4.69 -25.38
N ASP A 347 -17.76 4.78 -24.06
CA ASP A 347 -17.90 3.62 -23.17
C ASP A 347 -19.34 3.08 -23.10
N LEU A 348 -20.29 3.73 -23.80
CA LEU A 348 -21.69 3.34 -23.79
C LEU A 348 -21.98 2.27 -24.84
N ILE A 349 -23.03 1.49 -24.60
CA ILE A 349 -23.55 0.52 -25.56
C ILE A 349 -24.05 1.22 -26.82
N ASP A 350 -23.55 0.81 -27.99
CA ASP A 350 -23.74 1.52 -29.26
C ASP A 350 -24.14 0.60 -30.44
N TYR A 351 -24.64 -0.61 -30.16
CA TYR A 351 -24.94 -1.62 -31.18
C TYR A 351 -25.84 -1.15 -32.34
N THR A 352 -26.65 -0.11 -32.11
CA THR A 352 -27.42 0.60 -33.14
C THR A 352 -27.51 2.09 -32.75
N PRO A 353 -27.74 2.99 -33.71
CA PRO A 353 -27.91 4.42 -33.41
C PRO A 353 -29.03 4.72 -32.40
N GLU A 354 -30.10 3.92 -32.36
CA GLU A 354 -31.18 4.11 -31.37
C GLU A 354 -30.74 3.68 -29.96
N ILE A 355 -29.99 2.58 -29.84
CA ILE A 355 -29.45 2.13 -28.55
C ILE A 355 -28.43 3.13 -28.03
N GLU A 356 -27.53 3.62 -28.90
CA GLU A 356 -26.54 4.66 -28.56
C GLU A 356 -27.24 5.91 -28.04
N ARG A 357 -28.27 6.39 -28.74
CA ARG A 357 -29.05 7.57 -28.34
C ARG A 357 -29.71 7.37 -26.97
N VAL A 358 -30.37 6.24 -26.73
CA VAL A 358 -31.03 5.93 -25.45
C VAL A 358 -30.01 5.77 -24.33
N ALA A 359 -28.87 5.13 -24.59
CA ALA A 359 -27.80 4.96 -23.61
C ALA A 359 -27.19 6.30 -23.21
N LEU A 360 -26.92 7.17 -24.19
CA LEU A 360 -26.40 8.52 -23.95
C LEU A 360 -27.38 9.38 -23.16
N GLU A 361 -28.65 9.39 -23.54
CA GLU A 361 -29.71 10.11 -22.82
C GLU A 361 -29.83 9.61 -21.38
N PHE A 362 -29.82 8.30 -21.16
CA PHE A 362 -29.84 7.72 -19.82
C PHE A 362 -28.58 8.08 -19.01
N ALA A 363 -27.40 8.01 -19.63
CA ALA A 363 -26.14 8.33 -18.97
C ALA A 363 -26.07 9.81 -18.55
N GLN A 364 -26.54 10.72 -19.41
CA GLN A 364 -26.62 12.16 -19.10
C GLN A 364 -27.62 12.43 -17.97
N ASN A 365 -28.84 11.87 -18.06
CA ASN A 365 -29.89 12.07 -17.06
C ASN A 365 -29.54 11.51 -15.68
N ASN A 366 -28.63 10.53 -15.62
CA ASN A 366 -28.20 9.88 -14.38
C ASN A 366 -26.73 10.18 -14.03
N ASN A 367 -26.12 11.22 -14.61
CA ASN A 367 -24.73 11.62 -14.32
C ASN A 367 -23.73 10.45 -14.32
N LEU A 368 -23.83 9.56 -15.32
CA LEU A 368 -23.00 8.36 -15.42
C LEU A 368 -21.70 8.58 -16.19
N LEU A 369 -21.59 9.72 -16.89
CA LEU A 369 -20.37 10.18 -17.55
C LEU A 369 -19.55 10.95 -16.52
N VAL A 370 -18.40 10.42 -16.15
CA VAL A 370 -17.60 10.93 -15.03
C VAL A 370 -16.12 10.95 -15.39
N PRO A 371 -15.36 11.98 -14.99
CA PRO A 371 -13.91 11.97 -15.17
C PRO A 371 -13.24 10.99 -14.21
N LEU A 372 -11.94 10.70 -14.43
CA LEU A 372 -11.12 9.81 -13.61
C LEU A 372 -11.12 10.19 -12.11
N PHE A 373 -10.86 11.47 -11.81
CA PHE A 373 -10.87 12.03 -10.46
C PHE A 373 -12.22 12.70 -10.15
N ASN A 374 -13.31 11.97 -10.35
CA ASN A 374 -14.64 12.45 -9.98
C ASN A 374 -14.82 12.39 -8.45
N PRO A 375 -15.05 13.52 -7.76
CA PRO A 375 -15.10 13.54 -6.31
C PRO A 375 -16.33 12.81 -5.75
N PRO A 376 -16.23 12.20 -4.55
CA PRO A 376 -17.36 11.75 -3.76
C PRO A 376 -18.36 12.88 -3.49
N THR A 377 -19.55 12.45 -3.11
CA THR A 377 -20.70 13.32 -2.86
C THR A 377 -21.31 13.05 -1.50
N TYR A 378 -22.12 13.98 -0.97
CA TYR A 378 -22.77 13.84 0.33
C TYR A 378 -24.30 13.78 0.24
N VAL A 379 -24.93 13.19 1.26
CA VAL A 379 -26.40 13.15 1.37
C VAL A 379 -26.94 14.55 1.67
N GLY A 380 -27.92 14.99 0.87
CA GLY A 380 -28.55 16.31 1.04
C GLY A 380 -27.90 17.41 0.21
N ASP A 381 -27.01 17.08 -0.73
CA ASP A 381 -26.59 18.01 -1.77
C ASP A 381 -27.80 18.37 -2.66
N PRO A 382 -28.20 19.65 -2.74
CA PRO A 382 -29.39 20.08 -3.48
C PRO A 382 -29.29 19.85 -5.00
N ASP A 383 -28.08 19.67 -5.55
CA ASP A 383 -27.87 19.53 -6.99
C ASP A 383 -27.58 18.08 -7.42
N LEU A 384 -27.64 17.10 -6.52
CA LEU A 384 -27.35 15.70 -6.84
C LEU A 384 -28.60 14.88 -7.12
N VAL A 385 -28.66 14.35 -8.35
CA VAL A 385 -29.69 13.40 -8.79
C VAL A 385 -29.34 11.96 -8.37
N VAL A 386 -28.05 11.63 -8.25
CA VAL A 386 -27.53 10.30 -7.86
C VAL A 386 -26.17 10.39 -7.14
N PRO A 387 -25.73 9.35 -6.39
CA PRO A 387 -24.39 9.30 -5.80
C PRO A 387 -23.29 9.37 -6.87
N ALA A 388 -22.13 9.93 -6.50
CA ALA A 388 -20.93 9.91 -7.34
C ALA A 388 -20.59 8.50 -7.87
N ARG A 389 -19.84 8.45 -8.95
CA ARG A 389 -19.26 7.22 -9.51
C ARG A 389 -17.76 7.45 -9.68
N VAL A 390 -16.96 6.49 -9.25
CA VAL A 390 -15.50 6.50 -9.43
C VAL A 390 -15.18 5.41 -10.47
N CYS A 391 -14.51 5.80 -11.56
CA CYS A 391 -14.12 4.88 -12.63
C CYS A 391 -12.70 5.20 -13.08
N PRO A 392 -11.76 4.25 -13.04
CA PRO A 392 -11.85 2.93 -12.37
C PRO A 392 -12.22 3.07 -10.88
N GLY A 393 -12.96 2.14 -10.28
CA GLY A 393 -13.22 2.21 -8.83
C GLY A 393 -11.99 1.78 -8.01
N GLY A 394 -12.09 1.70 -6.68
CA GLY A 394 -11.02 1.18 -5.82
C GLY A 394 -10.61 -0.28 -6.09
N GLY A 395 -11.38 -1.00 -6.92
CA GLY A 395 -11.10 -2.32 -7.47
C GLY A 395 -10.72 -2.36 -8.96
N GLY A 396 -10.59 -1.20 -9.62
CA GLY A 396 -10.38 -1.03 -11.05
C GLY A 396 -8.92 -0.84 -11.47
N GLY A 397 -8.65 -0.81 -12.77
CA GLY A 397 -7.29 -0.71 -13.32
C GLY A 397 -6.44 -1.93 -12.95
N ALA A 398 -5.26 -1.70 -12.39
CA ALA A 398 -4.48 -2.74 -11.71
C ALA A 398 -4.91 -2.85 -10.24
N ASN A 399 -5.03 -4.08 -9.72
CA ASN A 399 -5.46 -4.31 -8.35
C ASN A 399 -4.94 -5.64 -7.79
N ILE A 400 -5.28 -5.99 -6.54
CA ILE A 400 -4.80 -7.19 -5.82
C ILE A 400 -4.99 -8.51 -6.57
N THR A 401 -5.95 -8.60 -7.49
CA THR A 401 -6.21 -9.79 -8.32
C THR A 401 -5.50 -9.76 -9.68
N GLY A 402 -5.01 -8.59 -10.11
CA GLY A 402 -4.35 -8.36 -11.38
C GLY A 402 -2.84 -8.39 -11.19
N HIS A 403 -2.26 -9.58 -11.32
CA HIS A 403 -0.82 -9.75 -11.24
C HIS A 403 -0.13 -9.09 -12.43
N GLN A 404 1.06 -8.58 -12.18
CA GLN A 404 1.91 -8.00 -13.19
C GLN A 404 3.23 -8.72 -13.17
N TRP A 405 3.74 -9.04 -14.36
CA TRP A 405 5.00 -9.73 -14.46
C TRP A 405 5.78 -9.21 -15.66
N ARG A 406 7.09 -9.18 -15.45
CA ARG A 406 8.07 -8.96 -16.51
C ARG A 406 8.41 -10.29 -17.16
N THR A 407 8.48 -10.28 -18.49
CA THR A 407 9.11 -11.36 -19.26
C THR A 407 10.61 -11.09 -19.38
N GLN A 408 11.45 -12.00 -18.88
CA GLN A 408 12.92 -11.85 -18.96
C GLN A 408 13.44 -11.86 -20.41
N SER A 409 12.70 -12.47 -21.35
CA SER A 409 13.14 -12.70 -22.72
C SER A 409 12.77 -11.61 -23.73
N THR A 410 11.71 -10.83 -23.50
CA THR A 410 11.22 -9.85 -24.49
C THR A 410 11.14 -8.41 -23.98
N GLY A 411 11.37 -8.17 -22.68
CA GLY A 411 11.25 -6.83 -22.10
C GLY A 411 9.81 -6.28 -22.12
N CYS A 412 8.80 -7.15 -22.28
CA CYS A 412 7.40 -6.76 -22.34
C CYS A 412 6.75 -6.81 -20.96
N PHE A 413 5.86 -5.84 -20.68
CA PHE A 413 4.89 -5.89 -19.60
C PHE A 413 3.73 -6.80 -19.95
N LEU A 414 3.36 -7.70 -19.04
CA LEU A 414 2.02 -8.27 -19.02
C LEU A 414 1.26 -7.64 -17.86
N LEU A 415 0.21 -6.89 -18.19
CA LEU A 415 -0.74 -6.32 -17.24
C LEU A 415 -2.05 -7.07 -17.38
N ILE A 416 -2.62 -7.53 -16.26
CA ILE A 416 -3.98 -8.08 -16.23
C ILE A 416 -4.90 -7.00 -15.64
N PRO A 417 -5.55 -6.18 -16.47
CA PRO A 417 -6.49 -5.18 -15.98
C PRO A 417 -7.77 -5.85 -15.44
N ARG A 418 -8.46 -5.15 -14.54
CA ARG A 418 -9.82 -5.49 -14.15
C ARG A 418 -10.69 -4.25 -14.14
N VAL A 419 -11.71 -4.21 -15.00
CA VAL A 419 -12.72 -3.16 -14.95
C VAL A 419 -13.76 -3.50 -13.87
N ARG A 420 -13.73 -2.77 -12.75
CA ARG A 420 -14.87 -2.65 -11.84
C ARG A 420 -15.13 -1.18 -11.56
N ALA A 421 -16.22 -0.67 -12.12
CA ALA A 421 -16.84 0.55 -11.59
C ALA A 421 -17.46 0.21 -10.23
N GLN A 422 -17.14 0.97 -9.19
CA GLN A 422 -17.72 0.80 -7.87
C GLN A 422 -18.56 2.03 -7.50
N PRO A 423 -19.73 1.84 -6.87
CA PRO A 423 -20.38 2.95 -6.17
C PRO A 423 -19.49 3.33 -4.95
N PRO A 424 -19.08 4.59 -4.78
CA PRO A 424 -18.50 5.03 -3.52
C PRO A 424 -19.54 4.94 -2.40
N ILE A 425 -19.05 4.84 -1.17
CA ILE A 425 -19.87 4.82 0.04
C ILE A 425 -20.43 6.24 0.28
N LEU A 426 -21.73 6.34 0.55
CA LEU A 426 -22.37 7.62 0.88
C LEU A 426 -21.97 8.06 2.29
N HIS A 427 -21.23 9.16 2.41
CA HIS A 427 -20.96 9.78 3.70
C HIS A 427 -22.21 10.52 4.22
N ARG A 428 -22.66 10.17 5.42
CA ARG A 428 -23.57 11.02 6.22
C ARG A 428 -22.72 12.05 6.94
N PRO A 429 -22.97 13.36 6.76
CA PRO A 429 -22.40 14.35 7.65
C PRO A 429 -22.86 14.03 9.08
N THR A 430 -21.93 13.73 9.98
CA THR A 430 -22.24 13.58 11.41
C THR A 430 -22.54 14.97 11.98
N SER A 431 -23.82 15.35 12.01
CA SER A 431 -24.24 16.46 12.87
C SER A 431 -24.09 16.01 14.32
N ARG A 432 -23.13 16.59 15.05
CA ARG A 432 -23.03 16.46 16.51
C ARG A 432 -24.40 16.79 17.14
N ARG A 433 -24.84 15.93 18.06
CA ARG A 433 -25.65 16.30 19.23
C ARG A 433 -25.00 15.71 20.46
#